data_AF-A0A1X0BMW3-F1
#
_entry.id   AF-A0A1X0BMW3-F1
#
_cell.length_a   1.000
_cell.length_b   1.000
_cell.length_c   1.000
_cell.angle_alpha   90.00
_cell.angle_beta   90.00
_cell.angle_gamma   90.00
#
_symmetry.space_group_name_H-M   'P 1'
#
loop_
_entity.id
_entity.type
_entity.pdbx_description
1 polymer ?
#
loop_
_entity_poly.entity_id
_entity_poly.type
_entity_poly.pdbx_seq_one_letter_code
_entity_poly.pdbx_strand_id
1 'polypeptide(L)'
;MRKVYLAAATTAGLGAWLLGAAPEWSTALGLLAPLLLVAAPRFLAGTLAGAMTPGPREDVTAAMSGAEFEDYVARVARSCGAPVMMTAITGDWGVDIIVGKRPNRIAIQCKRQSRPVGASAVQEVVAGAPMQDCTVTMVVTNHGFTTAARKLAELHGCELVGGADLTRLRSTIRRLLEPSVPPKVG
;
A
#
# COMPACT_ATOMS: atom_id res chain seq x y z
N MET A 1 -15.35 -21.06 -23.11
CA MET A 1 -13.92 -21.31 -22.85
C MET A 1 -13.46 -22.71 -23.28
N ARG A 2 -14.09 -23.80 -22.84
CA ARG A 2 -13.70 -25.20 -23.23
C ARG A 2 -13.57 -25.45 -24.75
N LYS A 3 -14.47 -24.89 -25.56
CA LYS A 3 -14.43 -25.00 -27.04
C LYS A 3 -13.20 -24.33 -27.68
N VAL A 4 -12.70 -23.24 -27.09
CA VAL A 4 -11.54 -22.47 -27.60
C VAL A 4 -10.24 -23.24 -27.37
N TYR A 5 -10.10 -23.91 -26.22
CA TYR A 5 -8.94 -24.73 -25.90
C TYR A 5 -8.88 -26.00 -26.75
N LEU A 6 -10.03 -26.62 -27.01
CA LEU A 6 -10.12 -27.76 -27.92
C LEU A 6 -9.74 -27.36 -29.35
N ALA A 7 -10.24 -26.21 -29.83
CA ALA A 7 -9.85 -25.68 -31.14
C ALA A 7 -8.33 -25.45 -31.22
N ALA A 8 -7.73 -24.79 -30.21
CA ALA A 8 -6.29 -24.53 -30.16
C ALA A 8 -5.43 -25.80 -30.12
N ALA A 9 -5.87 -26.84 -29.40
CA ALA A 9 -5.18 -28.14 -29.39
C ALA A 9 -5.19 -28.79 -30.78
N THR A 10 -6.37 -28.80 -31.42
CA THR A 10 -6.53 -29.41 -32.75
C THR A 10 -5.79 -28.67 -33.84
N THR A 11 -5.81 -27.32 -33.84
CA THR A 11 -5.12 -26.52 -34.85
C THR A 11 -3.60 -26.60 -34.70
N ALA A 12 -3.08 -26.56 -33.48
CA ALA A 12 -1.64 -26.66 -33.23
C ALA A 12 -1.09 -28.05 -33.58
N GLY A 13 -1.78 -29.13 -33.16
CA GLY A 13 -1.33 -30.50 -33.42
C GLY A 13 -1.46 -30.92 -34.88
N LEU A 14 -2.62 -30.65 -35.51
CA LEU A 14 -2.85 -31.02 -36.91
C LEU A 14 -2.03 -30.15 -37.87
N GLY A 15 -1.86 -28.86 -37.56
CA GLY A 15 -1.01 -27.96 -38.34
C GLY A 15 0.45 -28.40 -38.34
N ALA A 16 0.99 -28.79 -37.17
CA ALA A 16 2.36 -29.30 -37.09
C ALA A 16 2.57 -30.58 -37.92
N TRP A 17 1.59 -31.50 -37.87
CA TRP A 17 1.64 -32.75 -38.63
C TRP A 17 1.59 -32.50 -40.14
N LEU A 18 0.71 -31.60 -40.61
CA LEU A 18 0.61 -31.24 -42.03
C LEU A 18 1.87 -30.52 -42.55
N LEU A 19 2.64 -29.87 -41.68
CA LEU A 19 3.93 -29.26 -42.00
C LEU A 19 5.12 -30.24 -41.91
N GLY A 20 4.86 -31.53 -41.70
CA GLY A 20 5.88 -32.59 -41.71
C GLY A 20 6.57 -32.81 -40.37
N ALA A 21 6.04 -32.29 -39.26
CA ALA A 21 6.58 -32.60 -37.94
C ALA A 21 6.34 -34.07 -37.59
N ALA A 22 7.32 -34.69 -36.93
CA ALA A 22 7.16 -36.06 -36.46
C ALA A 22 5.94 -36.21 -35.52
N PRO A 23 5.31 -37.39 -35.45
CA PRO A 23 4.10 -37.60 -34.65
C PRO A 23 4.26 -37.22 -33.16
N GLU A 24 5.46 -37.44 -32.62
CA GLU A 24 5.82 -37.10 -31.24
C GLU A 24 5.76 -35.59 -30.98
N TRP A 25 6.26 -34.77 -31.91
CA TRP A 25 6.23 -33.31 -31.81
C TRP A 25 4.83 -32.73 -32.05
N SER A 26 4.07 -33.34 -32.96
CA SER A 26 2.71 -32.91 -33.27
C SER A 26 1.75 -33.12 -32.09
N THR A 27 1.89 -34.25 -31.39
CA THR A 27 1.12 -34.53 -30.17
C THR A 27 1.55 -33.64 -29.00
N ALA A 28 2.85 -33.43 -28.82
CA ALA A 28 3.38 -32.51 -27.81
C ALA A 28 2.85 -31.08 -27.98
N LEU A 29 2.87 -30.55 -29.21
CA LEU A 29 2.35 -29.21 -29.54
C LEU A 29 0.84 -29.08 -29.26
N GLY A 30 0.05 -30.08 -29.64
CA GLY A 30 -1.39 -30.11 -29.37
C GLY A 30 -1.75 -30.11 -27.88
N LEU A 31 -0.92 -30.74 -27.03
CA LEU A 31 -1.09 -30.75 -25.58
C LEU A 31 -0.58 -29.47 -24.90
N LEU A 32 0.51 -28.88 -25.39
CA LEU A 32 1.13 -27.69 -24.81
C LEU A 32 0.39 -26.39 -25.17
N ALA A 33 -0.19 -26.28 -26.36
CA ALA A 33 -0.83 -25.05 -26.82
C ALA A 33 -1.98 -24.56 -25.91
N PRO A 34 -2.90 -25.42 -25.42
CA PRO A 34 -3.93 -25.00 -24.47
C PRO A 34 -3.37 -24.57 -23.12
N LEU A 35 -2.32 -25.24 -22.64
CA LEU A 35 -1.65 -24.92 -21.38
C LEU A 35 -1.02 -23.53 -21.44
N LEU A 36 -0.30 -23.24 -22.53
CA LEU A 36 0.27 -21.91 -22.80
C LEU A 36 -0.83 -20.85 -22.92
N LEU A 37 -1.95 -21.12 -23.58
CA LEU A 37 -3.08 -20.19 -23.69
C LEU A 37 -3.71 -19.82 -22.34
N VAL A 38 -3.66 -20.70 -21.35
CA VAL A 38 -4.18 -20.43 -19.99
C VAL A 38 -3.13 -19.72 -19.13
N ALA A 39 -1.87 -20.12 -19.24
CA ALA A 39 -0.78 -19.64 -18.39
C ALA A 39 -0.17 -18.33 -18.88
N ALA A 40 0.08 -18.20 -20.18
CA ALA A 40 0.79 -17.07 -20.77
C ALA A 40 0.10 -15.72 -20.53
N PRO A 41 -1.24 -15.56 -20.62
CA PRO A 41 -1.87 -14.27 -20.35
C PRO A 41 -1.69 -13.82 -18.90
N ARG A 42 -1.76 -14.75 -17.93
CA ARG A 42 -1.58 -14.46 -16.51
C ARG A 42 -0.13 -14.16 -16.19
N PHE A 43 0.79 -14.92 -16.77
CA PHE A 43 2.22 -14.71 -16.61
C PHE A 43 2.63 -13.38 -17.23
N LEU A 44 2.26 -13.09 -18.49
CA LEU A 44 2.53 -11.81 -19.14
C LEU A 44 1.91 -10.63 -18.38
N ALA A 45 0.66 -10.75 -17.93
CA ALA A 45 0.02 -9.71 -17.12
C ALA A 45 0.78 -9.49 -15.81
N GLY A 46 1.26 -10.55 -15.16
CA GLY A 46 2.09 -10.46 -13.97
C GLY A 46 3.46 -9.85 -14.23
N THR A 47 4.13 -10.18 -15.34
CA THR A 47 5.42 -9.60 -15.71
C THR A 47 5.30 -8.14 -16.13
N LEU A 48 4.24 -7.77 -16.85
CA LEU A 48 3.96 -6.38 -17.24
C LEU A 48 3.58 -5.56 -16.01
N ALA A 49 2.69 -6.07 -15.16
CA ALA A 49 2.35 -5.41 -13.89
C ALA A 49 3.59 -5.25 -13.01
N GLY A 50 4.45 -6.27 -12.89
CA GLY A 50 5.71 -6.20 -12.14
C GLY A 50 6.74 -5.24 -12.74
N ALA A 51 6.80 -5.11 -14.07
CA ALA A 51 7.68 -4.15 -14.74
C ALA A 51 7.17 -2.70 -14.63
N MET A 52 5.86 -2.52 -14.47
CA MET A 52 5.21 -1.21 -14.32
C MET A 52 5.00 -0.80 -12.85
N THR A 53 5.21 -1.72 -11.90
CA THR A 53 5.24 -1.35 -10.48
C THR A 53 6.57 -0.65 -10.17
N PRO A 54 6.53 0.53 -9.52
CA PRO A 54 7.74 1.18 -9.05
C PRO A 54 8.61 0.21 -8.25
N GLY A 55 9.90 0.17 -8.57
CA GLY A 55 10.83 -0.73 -7.91
C GLY A 55 10.94 -0.41 -6.41
N PRO A 56 11.44 -1.34 -5.56
CA PRO A 56 11.63 -1.09 -4.12
C PRO A 56 12.54 0.10 -3.77
N ARG A 57 13.25 0.67 -4.76
CA ARG A 57 14.17 1.82 -4.63
C ARG A 57 13.63 3.10 -5.29
N GLU A 58 12.49 3.03 -5.96
CA GLU A 58 11.89 4.20 -6.59
C GLU A 58 11.10 4.97 -5.53
N ASP A 59 11.53 6.19 -5.24
CA ASP A 59 10.81 7.07 -4.33
C ASP A 59 9.52 7.53 -5.01
N VAL A 60 8.47 6.74 -4.84
CA VAL A 60 7.13 7.00 -5.39
C VAL A 60 6.60 8.37 -4.94
N THR A 61 7.14 8.93 -3.84
CA THR A 61 6.71 10.21 -3.27
C THR A 61 7.45 11.41 -3.87
N ALA A 62 8.55 11.18 -4.60
CA ALA A 62 9.40 12.25 -5.12
C ALA A 62 8.61 13.23 -6.02
N ALA A 63 7.75 12.69 -6.89
CA ALA A 63 6.91 13.45 -7.81
C ALA A 63 5.58 13.93 -7.20
N MET A 64 5.21 13.47 -5.99
CA MET A 64 3.93 13.82 -5.37
C MET A 64 3.96 15.23 -4.79
N SER A 65 2.87 15.97 -5.02
CA SER A 65 2.48 17.14 -4.22
C SER A 65 2.09 16.75 -2.79
N GLY A 66 1.86 17.74 -1.93
CA GLY A 66 1.39 17.51 -0.55
C GLY A 66 0.05 16.76 -0.51
N ALA A 67 -0.93 17.24 -1.28
CA ALA A 67 -2.25 16.62 -1.38
C ALA A 67 -2.18 15.19 -1.95
N GLU A 68 -1.36 14.95 -2.97
CA GLU A 68 -1.17 13.59 -3.51
C GLU A 68 -0.53 12.64 -2.49
N PHE A 69 0.35 13.16 -1.64
CA PHE A 69 0.95 12.39 -0.55
C PHE A 69 -0.06 12.04 0.54
N GLU A 70 -0.92 12.98 0.95
CA GLU A 70 -2.04 12.71 1.86
C GLU A 70 -2.98 11.64 1.28
N ASP A 71 -3.35 11.78 0.00
CA ASP A 71 -4.17 10.79 -0.70
C ASP A 71 -3.51 9.41 -0.78
N TYR A 72 -2.18 9.37 -0.97
CA TYR A 72 -1.40 8.14 -0.92
C TYR A 72 -1.51 7.47 0.46
N VAL A 73 -1.26 8.23 1.54
CA VAL A 73 -1.38 7.73 2.92
C VAL A 73 -2.80 7.24 3.21
N ALA A 74 -3.82 7.98 2.77
CA ALA A 74 -5.22 7.61 2.91
C ALA A 74 -5.56 6.31 2.17
N ARG A 75 -5.04 6.10 0.95
CA ARG A 75 -5.21 4.83 0.22
C ARG A 75 -4.59 3.66 0.97
N VAL A 76 -3.38 3.83 1.52
CA VAL A 76 -2.73 2.79 2.34
C VAL A 76 -3.56 2.50 3.59
N ALA A 77 -4.06 3.54 4.28
CA ALA A 77 -4.94 3.39 5.44
C ALA A 77 -6.24 2.64 5.10
N ARG A 78 -6.91 2.99 3.98
CA ARG A 78 -8.13 2.31 3.51
C ARG A 78 -7.90 0.82 3.25
N SER A 79 -6.70 0.45 2.76
CA SER A 79 -6.33 -0.96 2.54
C SER A 79 -6.22 -1.81 3.83
N CYS A 80 -6.30 -1.16 5.00
CA CYS A 80 -6.38 -1.83 6.30
C CYS A 80 -7.80 -2.30 6.65
N GLY A 81 -8.82 -1.91 5.88
CA GLY A 81 -10.23 -2.29 6.12
C GLY A 81 -10.92 -1.47 7.22
N ALA A 82 -10.32 -0.34 7.63
CA ALA A 82 -10.90 0.59 8.59
C ALA A 82 -11.53 1.80 7.90
N PRO A 83 -12.52 2.48 8.54
CA PRO A 83 -13.01 3.77 8.05
C PRO A 83 -11.87 4.79 8.00
N VAL A 84 -11.83 5.56 6.92
CA VAL A 84 -10.84 6.63 6.70
C VAL A 84 -11.57 7.88 6.25
N MET A 85 -11.28 9.00 6.91
CA MET A 85 -11.81 10.32 6.58
C MET A 85 -10.64 11.28 6.37
N MET A 86 -10.65 12.00 5.25
CA MET A 86 -9.80 13.17 5.04
C MET A 86 -10.45 14.37 5.75
N THR A 87 -9.67 15.21 6.39
CA THR A 87 -10.17 16.47 6.97
C THR A 87 -10.22 17.58 5.93
N ALA A 88 -10.83 18.72 6.29
CA ALA A 88 -10.88 19.88 5.41
C ALA A 88 -9.49 20.52 5.26
N ILE A 89 -9.20 21.14 4.13
CA ILE A 89 -7.93 21.83 3.86
C ILE A 89 -7.68 22.99 4.87
N THR A 90 -8.73 23.54 5.46
CA THR A 90 -8.66 24.60 6.47
C THR A 90 -9.42 24.21 7.73
N GLY A 91 -8.90 24.60 8.90
CA GLY A 91 -9.55 24.32 10.19
C GLY A 91 -9.48 22.85 10.62
N ASP A 92 -8.50 22.11 10.12
CA ASP A 92 -8.24 20.70 10.42
C ASP A 92 -7.58 20.47 11.79
N TRP A 93 -7.05 21.55 12.38
CA TRP A 93 -6.27 21.53 13.63
C TRP A 93 -4.97 20.73 13.51
N GLY A 94 -4.40 20.59 12.31
CA GLY A 94 -3.19 19.80 12.08
C GLY A 94 -3.41 18.29 12.09
N VAL A 95 -4.57 17.85 11.60
CA VAL A 95 -4.92 16.43 11.39
C VAL A 95 -5.41 16.29 9.97
N ASP A 96 -4.66 15.67 9.08
CA ASP A 96 -5.06 15.53 7.67
C ASP A 96 -5.99 14.32 7.47
N ILE A 97 -5.79 13.25 8.25
CA ILE A 97 -6.50 11.97 8.08
C ILE A 97 -6.91 11.40 9.44
N ILE A 98 -8.15 10.94 9.52
CA ILE A 98 -8.70 10.20 10.66
C ILE A 98 -8.94 8.75 10.23
N VAL A 99 -8.41 7.80 10.99
CA VAL A 99 -8.53 6.36 10.70
C VAL A 99 -9.15 5.60 11.88
N GLY A 100 -10.09 4.72 11.60
CA GLY A 100 -10.69 3.82 12.59
C GLY A 100 -12.06 4.26 13.11
N LYS A 101 -12.47 3.65 14.22
CA LYS A 101 -13.72 3.93 14.92
C LYS A 101 -13.42 4.22 16.39
N ARG A 102 -14.32 4.93 17.05
CA ARG A 102 -14.22 5.15 18.51
C ARG A 102 -14.19 3.80 19.25
N PRO A 103 -13.47 3.69 20.38
CA PRO A 103 -12.66 4.76 21.01
C PRO A 103 -11.24 4.89 20.43
N ASN A 104 -10.80 3.97 19.57
CA ASN A 104 -9.40 3.87 19.10
C ASN A 104 -9.22 4.47 17.70
N ARG A 105 -9.47 5.78 17.57
CA ARG A 105 -9.20 6.50 16.32
C ARG A 105 -7.80 7.05 16.29
N ILE A 106 -7.19 6.99 15.11
CA ILE A 106 -5.86 7.52 14.82
C ILE A 106 -6.02 8.85 14.10
N ALA A 107 -5.42 9.90 14.62
CA ALA A 107 -5.20 11.17 13.93
C ALA A 107 -3.83 11.12 13.25
N ILE A 108 -3.79 11.40 11.95
CA ILE A 108 -2.57 11.36 11.15
C ILE A 108 -2.32 12.74 10.54
N GLN A 109 -1.13 13.28 10.78
CA GLN A 109 -0.60 14.42 10.02
C GLN A 109 0.41 13.90 8.99
N CYS A 110 0.20 14.25 7.74
CA CYS A 110 1.09 14.02 6.62
C CYS A 110 2.00 15.25 6.42
N LYS A 111 3.29 15.02 6.19
CA LYS A 111 4.24 16.07 5.79
C LYS A 111 5.07 15.60 4.61
N ARG A 112 4.78 16.11 3.42
CA ARG A 112 5.65 15.96 2.24
C ARG A 112 6.64 17.13 2.20
N GLN A 113 7.91 16.89 2.47
CA GLN A 113 8.94 17.94 2.56
C GLN A 113 10.28 17.50 1.93
N SER A 114 11.14 18.48 1.62
CA SER A 114 12.50 18.26 1.11
C SER A 114 13.56 18.13 2.21
N ARG A 115 13.16 18.25 3.48
CA ARG A 115 14.04 18.23 4.65
C ARG A 115 13.40 17.43 5.79
N PRO A 116 14.17 17.00 6.78
CA PRO A 116 13.62 16.30 7.93
C PRO A 116 12.51 17.09 8.62
N VAL A 117 11.46 16.38 9.02
CA VAL A 117 10.30 16.96 9.69
C VAL A 117 10.65 17.36 11.12
N GLY A 118 10.29 18.59 11.48
CA GLY A 118 10.51 19.20 12.78
C GLY A 118 9.47 18.80 13.83
N ALA A 119 9.68 19.25 15.07
CA ALA A 119 8.77 18.95 16.19
C ALA A 119 7.38 19.56 16.03
N SER A 120 7.20 20.60 15.20
CA SER A 120 5.90 21.25 14.99
C SER A 120 4.85 20.28 14.47
N ALA A 121 5.20 19.36 13.56
CA ALA A 121 4.25 18.38 13.04
C ALA A 121 3.71 17.44 14.13
N VAL A 122 4.53 17.13 15.14
CA VAL A 122 4.11 16.33 16.30
C VAL A 122 3.22 17.18 17.22
N GLN A 123 3.58 18.44 17.47
CA GLN A 123 2.76 19.36 18.27
C GLN A 123 1.37 19.56 17.67
N GLU A 124 1.31 19.79 16.36
CA GLU A 124 0.09 19.96 15.56
C GLU A 124 -0.84 18.75 15.76
N VAL A 125 -0.39 17.53 15.42
CA VAL A 125 -1.25 16.34 15.50
C VAL A 125 -1.65 15.99 16.94
N VAL A 126 -0.75 16.17 17.92
CA VAL A 126 -1.03 15.89 19.33
C VAL A 126 -2.09 16.85 19.87
N ALA A 127 -2.01 18.14 19.51
CA ALA A 127 -3.02 19.13 19.90
C ALA A 127 -4.34 18.97 19.11
N GLY A 128 -4.27 18.55 17.84
CA GLY A 128 -5.43 18.38 16.97
C GLY A 128 -6.23 17.10 17.22
N ALA A 129 -5.59 16.02 17.67
CA ALA A 129 -6.26 14.73 17.87
C ALA A 129 -7.50 14.79 18.78
N PRO A 130 -7.49 15.48 19.94
CA PRO A 130 -8.68 15.65 20.78
C PRO A 130 -9.82 16.39 20.07
N MET A 131 -9.51 17.37 19.21
CA MET A 131 -10.51 18.13 18.44
C MET A 131 -11.28 17.23 17.44
N GLN A 132 -10.71 16.07 17.09
CA GLN A 132 -11.30 15.07 16.20
C GLN A 132 -11.72 13.79 16.95
N ASP A 133 -11.76 13.83 18.29
CA ASP A 133 -11.82 12.69 19.23
C ASP A 133 -11.01 11.45 18.79
N CYS A 134 -9.75 11.67 18.46
CA CYS A 134 -8.75 10.64 18.24
C CYS A 134 -7.92 10.43 19.52
N THR A 135 -7.53 9.18 19.77
CA THR A 135 -6.79 8.76 20.96
C THR A 135 -5.36 8.32 20.65
N VAL A 136 -5.08 8.06 19.38
CA VAL A 136 -3.76 7.72 18.85
C VAL A 136 -3.33 8.81 17.87
N THR A 137 -2.06 9.20 17.91
CA THR A 137 -1.50 10.22 17.00
C THR A 137 -0.38 9.60 16.16
N MET A 138 -0.27 10.07 14.92
CA MET A 138 0.78 9.63 13.99
C MET A 138 1.23 10.78 13.10
N VAL A 139 2.52 10.86 12.81
CA VAL A 139 3.06 11.70 11.72
C VAL A 139 3.65 10.81 10.63
N VAL A 140 3.25 11.05 9.38
CA VAL A 140 3.75 10.35 8.20
C VAL A 140 4.46 11.33 7.28
N THR A 141 5.65 10.97 6.79
CA THR A 141 6.41 11.84 5.89
C THR A 141 7.20 11.03 4.86
N ASN A 142 7.50 11.65 3.72
CA ASN A 142 8.44 11.12 2.73
C ASN A 142 9.92 11.21 3.17
N HIS A 143 10.22 11.97 4.22
CA HIS A 143 11.59 12.17 4.70
C HIS A 143 11.82 11.46 6.06
N GLY A 144 12.94 11.76 6.71
CA GLY A 144 13.16 11.44 8.12
C GLY A 144 12.63 12.51 9.08
N PHE A 145 12.83 12.27 10.37
CA PHE A 145 12.49 13.20 11.46
C PHE A 145 13.74 13.74 12.14
N THR A 146 13.67 14.99 12.58
CA THR A 146 14.69 15.60 13.46
C THR A 146 14.74 14.90 14.83
N THR A 147 15.87 15.02 15.53
CA THR A 147 16.02 14.50 16.90
C THR A 147 14.99 15.08 17.87
N ALA A 148 14.66 16.37 17.73
CA ALA A 148 13.63 17.02 18.54
C ALA A 148 12.23 16.43 18.29
N ALA A 149 11.87 16.20 17.03
CA ALA A 149 10.60 15.56 16.69
C ALA A 149 10.49 14.14 17.27
N ARG A 150 11.56 13.34 17.19
CA ARG A 150 11.60 11.99 17.76
C ARG A 150 11.41 12.00 19.27
N LYS A 151 12.15 12.86 19.99
CA LYS A 151 12.01 13.01 21.45
C LYS A 151 10.60 13.44 21.86
N LEU A 152 10.01 14.39 21.13
CA LEU A 152 8.67 14.86 21.43
C LEU A 152 7.61 13.77 21.13
N ALA A 153 7.78 13.03 20.04
CA ALA A 153 6.89 11.94 19.69
C ALA A 153 6.92 10.82 20.74
N GLU A 154 8.11 10.45 21.22
CA GLU A 154 8.27 9.50 22.32
C GLU A 154 7.55 9.95 23.59
N LEU A 155 7.69 11.23 23.98
CA LEU A 155 7.04 11.80 25.16
C LEU A 155 5.50 11.73 25.08
N HIS A 156 4.92 11.93 23.90
CA HIS A 156 3.48 11.96 23.70
C HIS A 156 2.90 10.66 23.14
N GLY A 157 3.71 9.61 22.97
CA GLY A 157 3.27 8.36 22.34
C GLY A 157 2.79 8.53 20.89
N CYS A 158 3.32 9.53 20.18
CA CYS A 158 3.00 9.78 18.77
C CYS A 158 3.84 8.86 17.86
N GLU A 159 3.17 8.14 16.97
CA GLU A 159 3.83 7.21 16.06
C GLU A 159 4.45 7.94 14.87
N LEU A 160 5.70 7.59 14.53
CA LEU A 160 6.44 8.25 13.46
C LEU A 160 6.70 7.28 12.31
N VAL A 161 6.26 7.62 11.11
CA VAL A 161 6.53 6.86 9.89
C VAL A 161 7.26 7.74 8.89
N GLY A 162 8.55 7.48 8.70
CA GLY A 162 9.38 8.20 7.74
C GLY A 162 9.37 7.55 6.36
N GLY A 163 10.03 8.18 5.39
CA GLY A 163 10.09 7.71 3.99
C GLY A 163 10.57 6.26 3.86
N ALA A 164 11.63 5.90 4.60
CA ALA A 164 12.17 4.54 4.64
C ALA A 164 11.19 3.51 5.22
N ASP A 165 10.23 3.95 6.04
CA ASP A 165 9.26 3.11 6.75
C ASP A 165 7.87 3.12 6.09
N LEU A 166 7.66 3.84 4.99
CA LEU A 166 6.37 3.90 4.30
C LEU A 166 5.86 2.52 3.86
N THR A 167 6.76 1.61 3.51
CA THR A 167 6.42 0.21 3.18
C THR A 167 5.76 -0.53 4.35
N ARG A 168 6.03 -0.10 5.59
CA ARG A 168 5.48 -0.66 6.84
C ARG A 168 4.24 0.08 7.33
N LEU A 169 3.87 1.19 6.70
CA LEU A 169 2.73 2.03 7.11
C LEU A 169 1.45 1.21 7.32
N ARG A 170 1.14 0.29 6.39
CA ARG A 170 -0.03 -0.59 6.49
C ARG A 170 -0.01 -1.45 7.76
N SER A 171 1.12 -2.10 8.05
CA SER A 171 1.25 -2.93 9.26
C SER A 171 1.21 -2.10 10.54
N THR A 172 1.79 -0.90 10.52
CA THR A 172 1.75 0.04 11.65
C THR A 172 0.32 0.47 11.95
N ILE A 173 -0.44 0.91 10.94
CA ILE A 173 -1.84 1.30 11.11
C ILE A 173 -2.67 0.12 11.65
N ARG A 174 -2.51 -1.09 11.11
CA ARG A 174 -3.22 -2.27 11.61
C ARG A 174 -2.94 -2.54 13.08
N ARG A 175 -1.67 -2.51 13.49
CA ARG A 175 -1.26 -2.69 14.89
C ARG A 175 -1.93 -1.67 15.81
N LEU A 176 -2.01 -0.41 15.39
CA LEU A 176 -2.59 0.66 16.20
C LEU A 176 -4.12 0.63 16.27
N LEU A 177 -4.78 -0.01 15.30
CA LEU A 177 -6.23 -0.21 15.30
C LEU A 177 -6.66 -1.40 16.15
N GLU A 178 -5.76 -2.33 16.45
CA GLU A 178 -6.06 -3.47 17.32
C GLU A 178 -6.27 -2.97 18.76
N PRO A 179 -7.36 -3.40 19.45
CA PRO A 179 -7.58 -3.03 20.84
C PRO A 179 -6.39 -3.53 21.68
N SER A 180 -5.81 -2.66 22.50
CA SER A 180 -4.85 -3.11 23.52
C SER A 180 -5.53 -4.13 24.42
N VAL A 181 -5.10 -5.39 24.34
CA VAL A 181 -5.53 -6.41 25.29
C VAL A 181 -5.03 -5.94 26.67
N PRO A 182 -5.92 -5.71 27.66
CA PRO A 182 -5.46 -5.35 28.98
C PRO A 182 -4.55 -6.47 29.51
N PRO A 183 -3.44 -6.15 30.21
CA PRO A 183 -2.62 -7.18 30.82
C PRO A 183 -3.52 -8.04 31.72
N LYS A 184 -3.41 -9.37 31.60
CA LYS A 184 -4.05 -10.29 32.53
C LYS A 184 -3.50 -9.97 33.91
N VAL A 185 -4.29 -9.30 34.74
CA VAL A 185 -4.01 -9.16 36.16
C VAL A 185 -4.18 -10.56 36.74
N GLY A 186 -3.04 -11.20 37.02
CA GLY A 186 -2.96 -12.44 37.80
C GLY A 186 -2.77 -12.14 39.27
#